data_AF-A0A1V2CI67-F1
#
_entry.id   AF-A0A1V2CI67-F1
#
_cell.length_a   1.000
_cell.length_b   1.000
_cell.length_c   1.000
_cell.angle_alpha   90.00
_cell.angle_beta   90.00
_cell.angle_gamma   90.00
#
_symmetry.space_group_name_H-M   'P 1'
#
loop_
_entity.id
_entity.type
_entity.pdbx_description
1 polymer ?
#
loop_
_entity_poly.entity_id
_entity_poly.type
_entity_poly.pdbx_seq_one_letter_code
_entity_poly.pdbx_strand_id
1 'polypeptide(L)'
;MPFLNFGFPSSCEGMPLAYCKSRGLTRAFSQILRLKFKEAIAFNSYSIKIFLFFLVQLIARFSINKLLKPSNLKKVLTLDIILSTLFFIFSFYNLVFI
;
A
#
# COMPACT_ATOMS: atom_id res chain seq x y z
N MET A 1 10.58 22.15 -5.54
CA MET A 1 9.19 22.42 -5.97
C MET A 1 8.49 23.10 -4.81
N PRO A 2 7.89 24.30 -4.96
CA PRO A 2 7.17 24.93 -3.87
C PRO A 2 5.92 24.10 -3.60
N PHE A 3 5.81 23.58 -2.39
CA PHE A 3 4.65 22.80 -1.97
C PHE A 3 3.44 23.73 -1.91
N LEU A 4 2.32 23.31 -2.51
CA LEU A 4 1.01 23.90 -2.21
C LEU A 4 0.78 23.73 -0.70
N ASN A 5 1.05 24.81 0.03
CA ASN A 5 0.85 24.88 1.46
C ASN A 5 -0.64 25.12 1.67
N PHE A 6 -1.40 24.02 1.81
CA PHE A 6 -2.85 24.07 2.08
C PHE A 6 -3.16 24.67 3.48
N GLY A 7 -2.16 25.15 4.22
CA GLY A 7 -2.32 25.82 5.51
C GLY A 7 -2.61 24.88 6.69
N PHE A 8 -2.91 23.62 6.43
CA PHE A 8 -3.19 22.62 7.46
C PHE A 8 -2.10 21.53 7.43
N PRO A 9 -1.06 21.69 8.27
CA PRO A 9 -0.09 20.63 8.41
C PRO A 9 -0.73 19.40 9.02
N SER A 10 -0.23 18.22 8.66
CA SER A 10 -0.63 17.01 9.40
C SER A 10 -0.18 17.12 10.86
N SER A 11 -0.90 16.52 11.81
CA SER A 11 -0.49 16.53 13.23
C SER A 11 0.92 15.95 13.46
N CYS A 12 1.45 15.20 12.48
CA CYS A 12 2.79 14.61 12.51
C CYS A 12 3.83 15.30 11.63
N GLU A 13 3.54 16.46 11.05
CA GLU A 13 4.46 17.15 10.15
C GLU A 13 5.76 17.52 10.87
N GLY A 14 6.91 17.27 10.24
CA GLY A 14 8.23 17.45 10.86
C GLY A 14 8.71 16.32 11.80
N MET A 15 7.82 15.48 12.36
CA MET A 15 8.21 14.40 13.28
C MET A 15 8.93 13.21 12.60
N PRO A 16 9.75 12.43 13.30
CA PRO A 16 10.34 11.21 12.73
C PRO A 16 9.28 10.20 12.29
N LEU A 17 9.54 9.44 11.21
CA LEU A 17 8.62 8.38 10.73
C LEU A 17 8.33 7.33 11.80
N ALA A 18 9.28 7.06 12.71
CA ALA A 18 9.10 6.14 13.83
C ALA A 18 7.95 6.55 14.77
N TYR A 19 7.70 7.85 14.92
CA TYR A 19 6.60 8.36 15.74
C TYR A 19 5.26 8.28 15.01
N CYS A 20 5.26 8.51 13.70
CA CYS A 20 4.06 8.56 12.88
C CYS A 20 4.29 7.92 11.51
N LYS A 21 4.19 6.59 11.47
CA LYS A 21 4.52 5.77 10.29
C LYS A 21 3.56 5.98 9.12
N SER A 22 2.33 6.41 9.40
CA SER A 22 1.31 6.74 8.39
C SER A 22 1.48 8.13 7.77
N ARG A 23 2.39 8.97 8.30
CA ARG A 23 2.59 10.32 7.81
C ARG A 23 2.97 10.31 6.34
N GLY A 24 2.35 11.20 5.56
CA GLY A 24 2.72 11.40 4.16
C GLY A 24 2.25 10.29 3.22
N LEU A 25 1.54 9.25 3.68
CA LEU A 25 1.02 8.19 2.81
C LEU A 25 0.10 8.73 1.71
N THR A 26 -0.81 9.66 2.03
CA THR A 26 -1.69 10.28 1.03
C THR A 26 -0.90 11.10 -0.01
N ARG A 27 0.14 11.81 0.45
CA ARG A 27 1.02 12.59 -0.45
C ARG A 27 1.83 11.64 -1.34
N ALA A 28 2.36 10.57 -0.77
CA ALA A 28 3.08 9.53 -1.49
C ALA A 28 2.19 8.86 -2.55
N PHE A 29 0.95 8.52 -2.21
CA PHE A 29 -0.03 7.98 -3.15
C PHE A 29 -0.27 8.91 -4.34
N SER A 30 -0.46 10.21 -4.09
CA SER A 30 -0.61 11.20 -5.17
C SER A 30 0.61 11.23 -6.10
N GLN A 31 1.82 11.08 -5.57
CA GLN A 31 3.03 10.96 -6.39
C GLN A 31 3.12 9.64 -7.14
N ILE A 32 2.70 8.51 -6.54
CA ILE A 32 2.64 7.20 -7.21
C ILE A 32 1.72 7.27 -8.44
N LEU A 33 0.54 7.87 -8.31
CA LEU A 33 -0.38 8.08 -9.43
C LEU A 33 0.22 8.94 -10.55
N ARG A 34 1.19 9.80 -10.22
CA ARG A 34 1.94 10.65 -11.17
C ARG A 34 3.24 10.00 -11.65
N LEU A 35 3.48 8.73 -11.33
CA LEU A 35 4.71 7.99 -11.63
C LEU A 35 5.98 8.62 -11.05
N LYS A 36 5.84 9.43 -10.00
CA LYS A 36 6.91 10.13 -9.27
C LYS A 36 7.37 9.33 -8.06
N PHE A 37 7.99 8.18 -8.31
CA PHE A 37 8.33 7.21 -7.26
C PHE A 37 9.39 7.72 -6.28
N LYS A 38 10.35 8.54 -6.74
CA LYS A 38 11.38 9.12 -5.87
C LYS A 38 10.75 10.05 -4.83
N GLU A 39 9.83 10.90 -5.27
CA GLU A 39 9.07 11.80 -4.42
C GLU A 39 8.12 11.04 -3.49
N ALA A 40 7.49 9.97 -3.97
CA ALA A 40 6.64 9.11 -3.14
C ALA A 40 7.43 8.51 -1.95
N ILE A 41 8.62 7.95 -2.24
CA ILE A 41 9.50 7.38 -1.22
C ILE A 41 10.00 8.47 -0.24
N ALA A 42 10.28 9.67 -0.74
CA ALA A 42 10.67 10.80 0.10
C ALA A 42 9.57 11.23 1.07
N PHE A 43 8.29 11.13 0.67
CA PHE A 43 7.17 11.40 1.58
C PHE A 43 6.96 10.29 2.61
N ASN A 44 7.05 9.03 2.18
CA ASN A 44 6.94 7.88 3.06
C ASN A 44 7.64 6.67 2.43
N SER A 45 8.67 6.15 3.10
CA SER A 45 9.48 5.03 2.63
C SER A 45 8.73 3.69 2.55
N TYR A 46 7.61 3.55 3.26
CA TYR A 46 6.78 2.35 3.29
C TYR A 46 5.69 2.35 2.22
N SER A 47 5.40 3.52 1.63
CA SER A 47 4.28 3.74 0.71
C SER A 47 4.24 2.74 -0.46
N ILE A 48 5.38 2.49 -1.11
CA ILE A 48 5.44 1.65 -2.30
C ILE A 48 4.94 0.23 -2.00
N LYS A 49 5.41 -0.38 -0.91
CA LYS A 49 4.99 -1.75 -0.55
C LYS A 49 3.50 -1.80 -0.22
N ILE A 50 3.01 -0.84 0.55
CA ILE A 50 1.61 -0.75 0.95
C ILE A 50 0.68 -0.60 -0.28
N PHE A 51 0.98 0.32 -1.18
CA PHE A 51 0.12 0.53 -2.36
C PHE A 51 0.28 -0.58 -3.40
N LEU A 52 1.43 -1.24 -3.46
CA LEU A 52 1.62 -2.45 -4.26
C LEU A 52 0.73 -3.60 -3.76
N PHE A 53 0.55 -3.76 -2.44
CA PHE A 53 -0.41 -4.71 -1.88
C PHE A 53 -1.81 -4.52 -2.48
N PHE A 54 -2.34 -3.30 -2.39
CA PHE A 54 -3.68 -3.02 -2.91
C PHE A 54 -3.79 -3.22 -4.42
N LEU A 55 -2.76 -2.85 -5.18
CA LEU A 55 -2.73 -3.07 -6.63
C LEU A 55 -2.77 -4.56 -6.98
N VAL A 56 -1.92 -5.37 -6.35
CA VAL A 56 -1.88 -6.82 -6.57
C VAL A 56 -3.18 -7.47 -6.13
N GLN A 57 -3.76 -7.06 -5.00
CA GLN A 57 -5.05 -7.55 -4.54
C GLN A 57 -6.16 -7.23 -5.55
N LEU A 58 -6.19 -6.01 -6.09
CA LEU A 58 -7.16 -5.63 -7.12
C LEU A 58 -7.05 -6.53 -8.36
N ILE A 59 -5.83 -6.74 -8.86
CA ILE A 59 -5.57 -7.63 -10.01
C ILE A 59 -5.95 -9.08 -9.69
N ALA A 60 -5.64 -9.55 -8.48
CA ALA A 60 -5.98 -10.89 -8.02
C ALA A 60 -7.50 -11.09 -7.99
N ARG A 61 -8.28 -10.11 -7.51
CA ARG A 61 -9.76 -10.18 -7.49
C ARG A 61 -10.34 -10.29 -8.90
N PHE A 62 -9.85 -9.49 -9.85
CA PHE A 62 -10.25 -9.62 -11.25
C PHE A 62 -9.89 -11.00 -11.83
N SER A 63 -8.70 -11.52 -11.50
CA SER A 63 -8.23 -12.82 -11.97
C SER A 63 -9.04 -13.98 -11.40
N ILE A 64 -9.31 -13.94 -10.08
CA ILE A 64 -10.12 -14.93 -9.38
C ILE A 64 -11.55 -14.92 -9.94
N ASN A 65 -12.19 -13.76 -10.06
CA ASN A 65 -13.55 -13.67 -10.60
C ASN A 65 -13.67 -14.25 -12.02
N LYS A 66 -12.60 -14.16 -12.83
CA LYS A 66 -12.56 -14.77 -14.17
C LYS A 66 -12.35 -16.29 -14.16
N LEU A 67 -11.62 -16.82 -13.19
CA LEU A 67 -11.19 -18.24 -13.12
C LEU A 67 -12.04 -19.10 -12.17
N LEU A 68 -12.86 -18.47 -11.32
CA LEU A 68 -13.64 -19.14 -10.29
C LEU A 68 -14.72 -20.02 -10.91
N LYS A 69 -14.71 -21.29 -10.51
CA LYS A 69 -15.72 -22.29 -10.84
C LYS A 69 -16.12 -23.00 -9.54
N PRO A 70 -17.37 -23.49 -9.41
CA PRO A 70 -17.78 -24.21 -8.21
C PRO A 70 -16.87 -25.43 -7.90
N SER A 71 -16.31 -26.07 -8.93
CA SER A 71 -15.40 -27.21 -8.80
C SER A 71 -14.02 -26.87 -8.23
N ASN A 72 -13.53 -25.63 -8.38
CA ASN A 72 -12.21 -25.21 -7.92
C ASN A 72 -12.24 -24.24 -6.73
N LEU A 73 -13.44 -23.89 -6.24
CA LEU A 73 -13.66 -22.85 -5.22
C LEU A 73 -12.78 -23.03 -3.98
N LYS A 74 -12.77 -24.24 -3.37
CA LYS A 74 -11.96 -24.49 -2.17
C LYS A 74 -10.47 -24.27 -2.42
N LYS A 75 -9.96 -24.75 -3.57
CA LYS A 75 -8.53 -24.61 -3.93
C LYS A 75 -8.17 -23.14 -4.15
N VAL A 76 -8.98 -22.41 -4.91
CA VAL A 76 -8.77 -20.99 -5.20
C VAL A 76 -8.84 -20.16 -3.91
N LEU A 77 -9.81 -20.44 -3.04
CA LEU A 77 -9.96 -19.75 -1.76
C LEU A 77 -8.75 -19.98 -0.84
N THR A 78 -8.31 -21.24 -0.68
CA THR A 78 -7.14 -21.54 0.15
C THR A 78 -5.88 -20.84 -0.37
N LEU A 79 -5.65 -20.86 -1.69
CA LEU A 79 -4.53 -20.16 -2.31
C LEU A 79 -4.61 -18.64 -2.12
N ASP A 80 -5.79 -18.04 -2.31
CA ASP A 80 -6.02 -16.61 -2.14
C ASP A 80 -5.73 -16.16 -0.70
N ILE A 81 -6.20 -16.92 0.30
CA ILE A 81 -5.95 -16.63 1.71
C ILE A 81 -4.44 -16.69 2.00
N ILE A 82 -3.76 -17.75 1.57
CA ILE A 82 -2.32 -17.93 1.84
C ILE A 82 -1.51 -16.81 1.19
N LEU A 83 -1.71 -16.56 -0.10
CA LEU A 83 -0.97 -15.54 -0.84
C LEU A 83 -1.27 -14.13 -0.31
N SER A 84 -2.53 -13.81 -0.03
CA SER A 84 -2.91 -12.51 0.51
C SER A 84 -2.33 -12.28 1.90
N THR A 85 -2.32 -13.30 2.76
CA THR A 85 -1.75 -13.20 4.11
C THR A 85 -0.24 -12.99 4.04
N LEU A 86 0.48 -13.79 3.23
CA LEU A 86 1.93 -13.63 3.06
C LEU A 86 2.28 -12.25 2.50
N PHE A 87 1.52 -11.78 1.50
CA PHE A 87 1.80 -10.49 0.88
C PHE A 87 1.43 -9.31 1.78
N PHE A 88 0.40 -9.46 2.62
CA PHE A 88 0.06 -8.50 3.65
C PHE A 88 1.21 -8.36 4.64
N ILE A 89 1.71 -9.47 5.19
CA ILE A 89 2.84 -9.45 6.13
C ILE A 89 4.05 -8.77 5.47
N PHE A 90 4.44 -9.19 4.26
CA PHE A 90 5.56 -8.58 3.54
C PHE A 90 5.41 -7.07 3.35
N SER A 91 4.19 -6.60 3.02
CA SER A 91 3.96 -5.21 2.66
C SER A 91 3.79 -4.29 3.86
N PHE A 92 3.16 -4.78 4.93
CA PHE A 92 2.81 -3.99 6.12
C PHE A 92 3.76 -4.21 7.31
N TYR A 93 4.73 -5.12 7.22
CA TYR A 93 5.67 -5.41 8.30
C TYR A 93 6.33 -4.14 8.88
N ASN A 94 6.88 -3.29 8.01
CA ASN A 94 7.54 -2.03 8.40
C ASN A 94 6.57 -0.93 8.87
N LEU A 95 5.26 -1.10 8.66
CA LEU A 95 4.27 -0.15 9.15
C LEU A 95 3.78 -0.58 10.55
N VAL A 96 3.66 -1.89 10.78
CA VAL A 96 3.07 -2.44 12.01
C VAL A 96 4.13 -2.70 13.08
N PHE A 97 5.23 -3.37 12.73
CA PHE A 97 6.14 -3.96 13.72
C PHE A 97 7.46 -3.20 13.92
N ILE A 98 7.95 -2.49 12.90
CA ILE A 98 9.17 -1.65 12.95
C ILE A 98 8.78 -0.21 12.90
#